data_AF-A0A518H040-F1
#
_entry.id   AF-A0A518H040-F1
#
_cell.length_a   1.000
_cell.length_b   1.000
_cell.length_c   1.000
_cell.angle_alpha   90.00
_cell.angle_beta   90.00
_cell.angle_gamma   90.00
#
_symmetry.space_group_name_H-M   'P 1'
#
loop_
_entity.id
_entity.type
_entity.pdbx_description
1 polymer ?
#
loop_
_entity_poly.entity_id
_entity_poly.type
_entity_poly.pdbx_seq_one_letter_code
_entity_poly.pdbx_strand_id
1 'polypeptide(L)'
;MKRLVGLGMFAAALIGCSQTRDGLQPTAGLAPASLPPGLPPIGDRINNGPVPATGPAPPSTRVSGVSPGVHGEGPIEAPRVAASPADPAPGAPEAGRSSVAAALVDAPVPPPDRAAAGPVGEAARVPADPEISKASAAGPAPVVGQPVGEWAARVDNDIITWNELQSAVVRRMRELSPEQQAAPEVRQMLASSVLDHLIDRSLVIQKARRNELKDPKRWEMINKGAVEFFEEQQLPALLNKYKAEDRYDLERVMAERGESLDEAIDSFKLEFVYQQFLMMNVASKVTVDLPEMRAYYFENRDHESFRRGPELIWRELAVRFANHPGREAARSKIDQATARLARGEPFEQVARELGEGPNASEGGLWTTAPGSYAVGEVNEALAGMSPGQTSAVIEGPTGLHVVRLESSRPAGRLSFEEVQDEIRGLIKARKETELIEDYLKDLYAGAVVTTVFSEYKPRHLREEVAGG
;
A
#
# COMPACT_ATOMS: atom_id res chain seq x y z
N MET A 1 18.30 3.07 5.86
CA MET A 1 17.68 1.79 6.28
C MET A 1 16.30 1.72 5.65
N LYS A 2 15.92 0.63 4.96
CA LYS A 2 14.59 0.52 4.33
C LYS A 2 13.63 -0.22 5.25
N ARG A 3 12.45 0.37 5.51
CA ARG A 3 11.23 -0.33 5.92
C ARG A 3 10.12 0.19 5.01
N LEU A 4 9.64 -0.65 4.08
CA LEU A 4 8.40 -0.37 3.38
C LEU A 4 7.27 -0.54 4.38
N VAL A 5 6.39 0.45 4.47
CA VAL A 5 5.06 0.32 5.08
C VAL A 5 4.07 0.45 3.93
N GLY A 6 3.53 -0.68 3.48
CA GLY A 6 2.51 -0.69 2.44
C GLY A 6 1.21 -0.13 2.99
N LEU A 7 0.84 1.09 2.57
CA LEU A 7 -0.44 1.69 2.93
C LEU A 7 -1.52 1.09 2.03
N GLY A 8 -2.30 0.14 2.58
CA GLY A 8 -3.33 -0.57 1.84
C GLY A 8 -4.48 0.37 1.43
N MET A 9 -4.68 0.55 0.13
CA MET A 9 -5.75 1.36 -0.42
C MET A 9 -7.09 0.63 -0.26
N PHE A 10 -7.99 1.14 0.60
CA PHE A 10 -9.31 0.54 0.85
C PHE A 10 -10.25 0.74 -0.35
N ALA A 11 -10.16 -0.17 -1.32
CA ALA A 11 -11.10 -0.26 -2.44
C ALA A 11 -12.34 -1.06 -2.02
N ALA A 12 -13.47 -0.38 -1.81
CA ALA A 12 -14.75 -1.02 -1.51
C ALA A 12 -15.32 -1.72 -2.76
N ALA A 13 -15.18 -3.05 -2.82
CA ALA A 13 -15.68 -3.86 -3.93
C ALA A 13 -17.15 -4.25 -3.72
N LEU A 14 -18.05 -3.73 -4.56
CA LEU A 14 -19.44 -4.19 -4.64
C LEU A 14 -19.57 -5.21 -5.78
N ILE A 15 -19.94 -6.44 -5.44
CA ILE A 15 -20.24 -7.52 -6.40
C ILE A 15 -21.70 -7.93 -6.20
N GLY A 16 -22.48 -7.90 -7.28
CA GLY A 16 -23.87 -8.37 -7.30
C GLY A 16 -24.19 -9.01 -8.65
N CYS A 17 -24.35 -10.33 -8.66
CA CYS A 17 -24.85 -11.06 -9.83
C CYS A 17 -26.35 -10.85 -9.99
N SER A 18 -26.84 -10.81 -11.23
CA SER A 18 -28.28 -10.79 -11.52
C SER A 18 -28.65 -11.76 -12.64
N GLN A 19 -29.61 -12.64 -12.39
CA GLN A 19 -30.38 -13.30 -13.44
C GLN A 19 -31.77 -13.74 -12.97
N THR A 20 -32.79 -13.29 -13.74
CA THR A 20 -34.11 -13.91 -13.97
C THR A 20 -35.11 -14.15 -12.82
N ARG A 21 -36.06 -13.21 -12.74
CA ARG A 21 -37.52 -13.36 -13.05
C ARG A 21 -38.58 -13.69 -11.97
N ASP A 22 -39.66 -12.90 -12.09
CA ASP A 22 -41.10 -13.18 -11.95
C ASP A 22 -41.70 -13.65 -10.60
N GLY A 23 -42.56 -12.81 -10.00
CA GLY A 23 -43.41 -13.12 -8.85
C GLY A 23 -43.96 -11.85 -8.16
N LEU A 24 -45.22 -11.84 -7.68
CA LEU A 24 -45.90 -10.63 -7.16
C LEU A 24 -46.61 -10.85 -5.81
N GLN A 25 -46.42 -9.93 -4.85
CA GLN A 25 -47.23 -9.73 -3.61
C GLN A 25 -47.14 -10.84 -2.52
N PRO A 26 -47.56 -10.61 -1.25
CA PRO A 26 -47.04 -9.55 -0.36
C PRO A 26 -46.83 -9.99 1.13
N THR A 27 -46.28 -9.08 1.94
CA THR A 27 -46.33 -9.02 3.43
C THR A 27 -45.83 -10.21 4.27
N ALA A 28 -44.66 -10.06 4.88
CA ALA A 28 -44.32 -10.55 6.23
C ALA A 28 -43.13 -9.72 6.79
N GLY A 29 -43.00 -9.63 8.11
CA GLY A 29 -41.88 -8.91 8.75
C GLY A 29 -40.58 -9.72 8.72
N LEU A 30 -39.44 -9.05 8.53
CA LEU A 30 -38.10 -9.63 8.59
C LEU A 30 -37.37 -9.16 9.85
N ALA A 31 -36.66 -10.09 10.51
CA ALA A 31 -35.75 -9.82 11.61
C ALA A 31 -34.51 -9.03 11.13
N PRO A 32 -33.77 -8.34 12.03
CA PRO A 32 -32.51 -7.68 11.66
C PRO A 32 -31.55 -8.66 10.99
N ALA A 33 -31.05 -8.30 9.82
CA ALA A 33 -30.15 -9.14 9.05
C ALA A 33 -28.75 -9.13 9.67
N SER A 34 -28.23 -10.32 10.01
CA SER A 34 -26.84 -10.51 10.37
C SER A 34 -25.90 -9.98 9.29
N LEU A 35 -24.76 -9.40 9.71
CA LEU A 35 -23.72 -8.89 8.80
C LEU A 35 -23.32 -9.94 7.74
N PRO A 36 -23.18 -9.54 6.46
CA PRO A 36 -22.84 -10.48 5.39
C PRO A 36 -21.36 -10.95 5.50
N PRO A 37 -21.08 -12.26 5.38
CA PRO A 37 -19.71 -12.74 5.21
C PRO A 37 -19.22 -12.40 3.79
N GLY A 38 -18.07 -11.74 3.67
CA GLY A 38 -17.58 -11.24 2.39
C GLY A 38 -16.10 -10.88 2.38
N LEU A 39 -15.23 -11.90 2.39
CA LEU A 39 -13.85 -11.78 1.93
C LEU A 39 -13.74 -12.32 0.49
N PRO A 40 -12.91 -11.74 -0.38
CA PRO A 40 -12.63 -12.32 -1.69
C PRO A 40 -11.90 -13.67 -1.54
N PRO A 41 -11.99 -14.58 -2.52
CA PRO A 41 -11.25 -15.84 -2.49
C PRO A 41 -9.74 -15.58 -2.44
N ILE A 42 -9.02 -16.40 -1.68
CA ILE A 42 -7.55 -16.36 -1.55
C ILE A 42 -6.95 -16.70 -2.92
N GLY A 43 -6.48 -15.69 -3.64
CA GLY A 43 -5.91 -15.83 -4.97
C GLY A 43 -4.41 -16.15 -4.94
N ASP A 44 -4.01 -17.21 -5.64
CA ASP A 44 -2.61 -17.63 -5.77
C ASP A 44 -1.71 -16.52 -6.32
N ARG A 45 -0.86 -15.93 -5.46
CA ARG A 45 0.20 -15.01 -5.91
C ARG A 45 1.40 -14.82 -4.98
N ILE A 46 1.96 -15.92 -4.44
CA ILE A 46 3.32 -15.92 -3.89
C ILE A 46 4.30 -16.45 -4.95
N ASN A 47 4.74 -15.56 -5.85
CA ASN A 47 5.87 -15.82 -6.73
C ASN A 47 7.19 -15.52 -5.99
N ASN A 48 7.66 -16.49 -5.20
CA ASN A 48 8.97 -16.43 -4.56
C ASN A 48 10.06 -16.87 -5.55
N GLY A 49 10.63 -15.92 -6.28
CA GLY A 49 11.83 -16.15 -7.08
C GLY A 49 13.03 -16.62 -6.22
N PRO A 50 13.91 -17.49 -6.75
CA PRO A 50 14.94 -18.15 -5.95
C PRO A 50 16.06 -17.20 -5.53
N VAL A 51 16.41 -17.23 -4.23
CA VAL A 51 17.62 -16.59 -3.70
C VAL A 51 18.84 -17.46 -3.99
N PRO A 52 19.92 -16.95 -4.62
CA PRO A 52 21.11 -17.75 -4.91
C PRO A 52 21.94 -18.01 -3.65
N ALA A 53 22.22 -19.28 -3.37
CA ALA A 53 23.16 -19.69 -2.33
C ALA A 53 24.53 -20.03 -2.93
N THR A 54 25.58 -19.32 -2.52
CA THR A 54 26.97 -19.57 -2.91
C THR A 54 27.90 -19.53 -1.70
N GLY A 55 28.52 -20.67 -1.38
CA GLY A 55 29.47 -20.82 -0.27
C GLY A 55 29.73 -22.31 0.04
N PRO A 56 30.99 -22.80 0.04
CA PRO A 56 31.27 -24.22 0.20
C PRO A 56 31.25 -24.67 1.67
N ALA A 57 30.85 -25.93 1.90
CA ALA A 57 30.88 -26.55 3.23
C ALA A 57 32.29 -27.08 3.59
N PRO A 58 32.73 -26.96 4.85
CA PRO A 58 33.93 -27.66 5.35
C PRO A 58 33.65 -29.15 5.61
N PRO A 59 34.69 -30.02 5.63
CA PRO A 59 34.51 -31.48 5.67
C PRO A 59 34.24 -32.04 7.07
N SER A 60 33.34 -33.03 7.15
CA SER A 60 33.06 -33.79 8.38
C SER A 60 34.19 -34.75 8.75
N THR A 61 34.76 -34.60 9.94
CA THR A 61 35.59 -35.65 10.57
C THR A 61 34.73 -36.59 11.42
N ARG A 62 35.00 -37.90 11.33
CA ARG A 62 34.26 -38.99 11.99
C ARG A 62 35.10 -39.55 13.16
N VAL A 63 34.55 -39.54 14.37
CA VAL A 63 35.01 -40.40 15.50
C VAL A 63 33.77 -40.95 16.23
N SER A 64 33.87 -42.20 16.72
CA SER A 64 32.79 -42.90 17.44
C SER A 64 32.70 -42.46 18.92
N GLY A 65 31.52 -42.61 19.53
CA GLY A 65 31.25 -42.16 20.91
C GLY A 65 31.56 -43.18 22.01
N VAL A 66 31.18 -42.85 23.26
CA VAL A 66 30.95 -43.73 24.42
C VAL A 66 30.12 -42.96 25.48
N SER A 67 29.50 -43.68 26.43
CA SER A 67 28.50 -43.22 27.42
C SER A 67 29.10 -42.48 28.66
N PRO A 68 28.30 -41.89 29.58
CA PRO A 68 28.71 -40.76 30.43
C PRO A 68 29.28 -41.10 31.82
N GLY A 69 29.83 -40.09 32.49
CA GLY A 69 30.30 -40.08 33.88
C GLY A 69 29.83 -38.85 34.68
N VAL A 70 30.11 -38.81 35.98
CA VAL A 70 29.47 -37.91 36.98
C VAL A 70 30.52 -37.11 37.78
N HIS A 71 30.07 -36.10 38.55
CA HIS A 71 30.84 -35.18 39.44
C HIS A 71 31.60 -34.07 38.69
N GLY A 72 31.87 -32.89 39.26
CA GLY A 72 31.46 -32.31 40.55
C GLY A 72 32.47 -31.25 41.02
N GLU A 73 32.01 -30.16 41.66
CA GLU A 73 32.81 -29.09 42.35
C GLU A 73 33.93 -28.41 41.52
N GLY A 74 34.01 -27.09 41.34
CA GLY A 74 34.04 -26.00 42.33
C GLY A 74 34.74 -24.77 41.69
N PRO A 75 34.94 -23.65 42.43
CA PRO A 75 35.30 -22.35 41.85
C PRO A 75 36.81 -22.01 41.85
N ILE A 76 37.26 -21.16 40.91
CA ILE A 76 38.57 -20.49 40.93
C ILE A 76 38.41 -18.99 40.55
N GLU A 77 39.29 -18.15 41.09
CA GLU A 77 39.19 -16.68 41.19
C GLU A 77 39.91 -15.90 40.05
N ALA A 78 39.92 -14.56 40.15
CA ALA A 78 40.40 -13.63 39.10
C ALA A 78 41.94 -13.43 39.06
N PRO A 79 42.45 -12.55 38.16
CA PRO A 79 42.90 -11.25 38.68
C PRO A 79 42.60 -10.02 37.79
N ARG A 80 42.99 -8.83 38.28
CA ARG A 80 42.93 -7.47 37.67
C ARG A 80 44.36 -6.89 37.50
N VAL A 81 44.47 -5.62 37.01
CA VAL A 81 45.67 -4.72 37.01
C VAL A 81 46.67 -5.06 35.87
N ALA A 82 47.35 -4.17 35.11
CA ALA A 82 47.46 -2.70 34.93
C ALA A 82 47.97 -2.38 33.48
N ALA A 83 48.41 -1.16 33.08
CA ALA A 83 47.73 0.15 32.98
C ALA A 83 48.72 1.27 32.54
N SER A 84 48.41 2.02 31.45
CA SER A 84 49.11 3.27 31.00
C SER A 84 50.58 3.13 30.52
N PRO A 85 51.25 4.17 29.94
CA PRO A 85 50.79 5.51 29.52
C PRO A 85 51.31 6.02 28.12
N ALA A 86 50.98 7.30 27.81
CA ALA A 86 51.82 8.35 27.16
C ALA A 86 51.48 8.91 25.74
N ASP A 87 51.47 10.25 25.70
CA ASP A 87 51.39 11.22 24.57
C ASP A 87 52.83 11.77 24.26
N PRO A 88 53.14 12.78 23.38
CA PRO A 88 52.31 13.91 22.90
C PRO A 88 52.47 14.37 21.41
N ALA A 89 51.75 15.44 21.05
CA ALA A 89 51.85 16.19 19.78
C ALA A 89 53.07 17.16 19.72
N PRO A 90 53.42 17.68 18.51
CA PRO A 90 52.91 18.97 18.01
C PRO A 90 52.51 18.93 16.51
N GLY A 91 52.07 19.98 15.80
CA GLY A 91 51.87 21.42 16.07
C GLY A 91 51.40 22.19 14.82
N ALA A 92 51.52 23.53 14.79
CA ALA A 92 51.23 24.40 13.62
C ALA A 92 52.23 25.59 13.54
N PRO A 93 52.45 26.20 12.35
CA PRO A 93 52.08 27.62 12.20
C PRO A 93 51.61 28.04 10.76
N GLU A 94 51.64 29.34 10.49
CA GLU A 94 50.85 30.10 9.49
C GLU A 94 51.33 30.14 8.02
N ALA A 95 50.39 30.55 7.15
CA ALA A 95 50.52 31.50 6.03
C ALA A 95 51.55 31.31 4.87
N GLY A 96 51.02 30.92 3.71
CA GLY A 96 50.78 31.91 2.64
C GLY A 96 51.62 31.85 1.35
N ARG A 97 50.99 32.35 0.26
CA ARG A 97 51.54 32.61 -1.10
C ARG A 97 51.89 31.36 -1.93
N SER A 98 52.01 31.40 -3.28
CA SER A 98 51.33 32.16 -4.37
C SER A 98 51.99 31.79 -5.72
N SER A 99 51.24 31.32 -6.71
CA SER A 99 51.64 31.33 -8.14
C SER A 99 50.40 31.16 -9.05
N VAL A 100 49.99 32.12 -9.91
CA VAL A 100 50.63 32.69 -11.14
C VAL A 100 50.43 31.78 -12.37
N ALA A 101 50.03 32.23 -13.58
CA ALA A 101 49.37 33.45 -14.13
C ALA A 101 48.95 33.14 -15.61
N ALA A 102 48.26 33.96 -16.42
CA ALA A 102 47.68 35.32 -16.31
C ALA A 102 46.17 35.26 -16.69
N ALA A 103 45.45 36.15 -17.41
CA ALA A 103 45.66 37.40 -18.19
C ALA A 103 44.33 38.23 -18.07
N LEU A 104 44.30 39.57 -17.92
CA LEU A 104 44.63 40.70 -18.82
C LEU A 104 43.65 40.83 -20.01
N VAL A 105 42.94 41.95 -20.24
CA VAL A 105 42.94 43.35 -19.72
C VAL A 105 41.51 43.96 -19.84
N ASP A 106 41.08 45.12 -19.30
CA ASP A 106 41.72 46.25 -18.56
C ASP A 106 40.73 46.96 -17.58
N ALA A 107 41.03 48.19 -17.11
CA ALA A 107 40.26 49.05 -16.18
C ALA A 107 40.13 50.52 -16.74
N PRO A 108 39.75 51.62 -16.01
CA PRO A 108 39.45 51.81 -14.58
C PRO A 108 38.21 52.71 -14.21
N VAL A 109 38.11 53.09 -12.91
CA VAL A 109 37.04 53.84 -12.20
C VAL A 109 37.63 55.11 -11.52
N PRO A 110 36.89 56.14 -11.01
CA PRO A 110 36.07 56.04 -9.76
C PRO A 110 34.81 57.01 -9.70
N PRO A 111 34.49 57.91 -8.70
CA PRO A 111 33.07 58.17 -8.30
C PRO A 111 32.60 59.66 -8.21
N PRO A 112 31.33 59.94 -7.82
CA PRO A 112 30.84 61.30 -7.49
C PRO A 112 31.01 61.69 -6.00
N ASP A 113 30.98 62.99 -5.69
CA ASP A 113 31.36 63.62 -4.39
C ASP A 113 30.21 64.46 -3.74
N ARG A 114 30.45 64.99 -2.52
CA ARG A 114 29.49 65.72 -1.65
C ARG A 114 29.54 67.25 -1.79
N ALA A 115 28.37 67.91 -1.80
CA ALA A 115 28.13 69.31 -1.44
C ALA A 115 26.60 69.56 -1.27
N ALA A 116 26.06 70.64 -0.69
CA ALA A 116 26.43 71.52 0.44
C ALA A 116 25.14 72.27 0.88
N ALA A 117 25.16 73.09 1.94
CA ALA A 117 23.93 73.48 2.68
C ALA A 117 23.34 74.91 2.45
N GLY A 118 22.00 75.00 2.54
CA GLY A 118 21.22 76.20 2.95
C GLY A 118 20.81 77.21 1.87
N PRO A 119 19.90 78.18 2.17
CA PRO A 119 19.21 78.47 3.44
C PRO A 119 17.65 78.42 3.35
N VAL A 120 16.96 79.00 4.35
CA VAL A 120 15.49 79.01 4.54
C VAL A 120 14.81 80.20 3.83
N GLY A 121 13.57 80.03 3.36
CA GLY A 121 12.69 81.09 2.84
C GLY A 121 11.19 80.77 3.05
N GLU A 122 10.34 81.80 3.15
CA GLU A 122 8.95 81.67 3.64
C GLU A 122 7.88 81.45 2.54
N ALA A 123 6.67 81.10 2.99
CA ALA A 123 5.58 80.48 2.24
C ALA A 123 5.08 81.21 0.98
N ALA A 124 4.91 80.43 -0.10
CA ALA A 124 3.95 80.70 -1.17
C ALA A 124 2.93 79.54 -1.22
N ARG A 125 1.64 79.85 -1.09
CA ARG A 125 0.56 78.84 -1.19
C ARG A 125 0.29 78.50 -2.65
N VAL A 126 0.64 77.29 -3.08
CA VAL A 126 0.01 76.67 -4.26
C VAL A 126 -1.41 76.23 -3.84
N PRO A 127 -2.46 76.51 -4.63
CA PRO A 127 -3.80 76.04 -4.31
C PRO A 127 -3.86 74.51 -4.37
N ALA A 128 -4.34 73.88 -3.30
CA ALA A 128 -4.64 72.45 -3.32
C ALA A 128 -5.85 72.21 -4.23
N ASP A 129 -5.71 71.30 -5.20
CA ASP A 129 -6.80 70.90 -6.08
C ASP A 129 -7.90 70.19 -5.26
N PRO A 130 -9.14 70.72 -5.24
CA PRO A 130 -10.21 70.18 -4.40
C PRO A 130 -10.70 68.80 -4.82
N GLU A 131 -10.33 68.30 -6.00
CA GLU A 131 -10.56 66.90 -6.40
C GLU A 131 -9.60 65.95 -5.65
N ILE A 132 -8.32 66.30 -5.55
CA ILE A 132 -7.27 65.42 -5.00
C ILE A 132 -7.46 65.22 -3.49
N SER A 133 -7.88 66.26 -2.75
CA SER A 133 -8.15 66.13 -1.30
C SER A 133 -9.44 65.38 -0.96
N LYS A 134 -10.26 64.96 -1.94
CA LYS A 134 -11.43 64.08 -1.72
C LYS A 134 -11.12 62.59 -1.91
N ALA A 135 -9.98 62.24 -2.48
CA ALA A 135 -9.57 60.85 -2.68
C ALA A 135 -8.98 60.18 -1.41
N SER A 136 -8.81 60.92 -0.31
CA SER A 136 -8.12 60.44 0.91
C SER A 136 -8.98 60.58 2.18
N ALA A 137 -10.21 60.05 2.12
CA ALA A 137 -11.04 59.80 3.30
C ALA A 137 -11.95 58.59 3.06
N ALA A 138 -12.03 57.68 4.04
CA ALA A 138 -12.97 56.56 4.07
C ALA A 138 -12.96 55.59 2.86
N GLY A 139 -11.76 55.19 2.40
CA GLY A 139 -11.64 53.82 1.87
C GLY A 139 -11.92 52.82 3.01
N PRO A 140 -12.72 51.76 2.81
CA PRO A 140 -12.96 50.78 3.85
C PRO A 140 -11.64 50.09 4.22
N ALA A 141 -11.48 49.75 5.51
CA ALA A 141 -10.40 48.87 5.93
C ALA A 141 -10.46 47.55 5.15
N PRO A 142 -9.31 46.92 4.82
CA PRO A 142 -9.31 45.65 4.10
C PRO A 142 -10.17 44.63 4.85
N VAL A 143 -11.25 44.19 4.20
CA VAL A 143 -12.24 43.30 4.82
C VAL A 143 -11.54 41.99 5.15
N VAL A 144 -11.40 41.70 6.45
CA VAL A 144 -10.99 40.38 6.94
C VAL A 144 -11.90 39.37 6.28
N GLY A 145 -11.30 38.45 5.51
CA GLY A 145 -11.89 37.92 4.28
C GLY A 145 -13.38 37.57 4.37
N GLN A 146 -14.17 38.08 3.41
CA GLN A 146 -15.55 37.62 3.25
C GLN A 146 -15.55 36.09 3.11
N PRO A 147 -16.44 35.35 3.80
CA PRO A 147 -16.52 33.91 3.67
C PRO A 147 -16.87 33.57 2.21
N VAL A 148 -15.95 32.89 1.52
CA VAL A 148 -16.09 32.54 0.11
C VAL A 148 -17.05 31.36 -0.01
N GLY A 149 -18.33 31.70 -0.17
CA GLY A 149 -19.44 30.76 -0.32
C GLY A 149 -20.11 30.38 1.01
N GLU A 150 -21.21 29.64 0.88
CA GLU A 150 -21.90 29.01 2.01
C GLU A 150 -20.97 27.99 2.69
N TRP A 151 -21.12 27.81 3.99
CA TRP A 151 -20.37 26.81 4.76
C TRP A 151 -21.22 25.54 4.90
N ALA A 152 -20.60 24.37 4.76
CA ALA A 152 -21.25 23.10 5.06
C ALA A 152 -21.14 22.77 6.55
N ALA A 153 -19.96 22.99 7.13
CA ALA A 153 -19.70 22.85 8.55
C ALA A 153 -18.63 23.83 9.05
N ARG A 154 -18.64 24.08 10.35
CA ARG A 154 -17.60 24.78 11.11
C ARG A 154 -17.09 23.85 12.20
N VAL A 155 -15.77 23.81 12.39
CA VAL A 155 -15.07 22.96 13.35
C VAL A 155 -14.10 23.82 14.14
N ASP A 156 -14.46 24.23 15.36
CA ASP A 156 -13.79 25.28 16.14
C ASP A 156 -13.62 26.60 15.35
N ASN A 157 -12.46 26.76 14.68
CA ASN A 157 -12.08 27.92 13.87
C ASN A 157 -11.91 27.58 12.38
N ASP A 158 -11.85 26.30 12.00
CA ASP A 158 -11.84 25.88 10.60
C ASP A 158 -13.27 25.93 10.02
N ILE A 159 -13.39 26.27 8.73
CA ILE A 159 -14.64 26.30 7.97
C ILE A 159 -14.51 25.31 6.81
N ILE A 160 -15.44 24.35 6.73
CA ILE A 160 -15.60 23.42 5.61
C ILE A 160 -16.64 24.06 4.67
N THR A 161 -16.23 24.38 3.45
CA THR A 161 -17.09 25.12 2.51
C THR A 161 -18.10 24.21 1.82
N TRP A 162 -19.23 24.78 1.38
CA TRP A 162 -20.20 24.07 0.56
C TRP A 162 -19.59 23.58 -0.77
N ASN A 163 -18.73 24.40 -1.39
CA ASN A 163 -18.04 24.02 -2.62
C ASN A 163 -17.10 22.82 -2.42
N GLU A 164 -16.40 22.74 -1.28
CA GLU A 164 -15.55 21.60 -0.92
C GLU A 164 -16.37 20.32 -0.75
N LEU A 165 -17.48 20.38 0.00
CA LEU A 165 -18.40 19.25 0.17
C LEU A 165 -18.95 18.78 -1.19
N GLN A 166 -19.50 19.69 -2.00
CA GLN A 166 -20.05 19.35 -3.31
C GLN A 166 -18.99 18.75 -4.24
N SER A 167 -17.79 19.34 -4.28
CA SER A 167 -16.68 18.86 -5.12
C SER A 167 -16.21 17.46 -4.68
N ALA A 168 -16.14 17.18 -3.38
CA ALA A 168 -15.79 15.86 -2.86
C ALA A 168 -16.89 14.81 -3.11
N VAL A 169 -18.17 15.17 -2.98
CA VAL A 169 -19.31 14.30 -3.35
C VAL A 169 -19.31 14.01 -4.86
N VAL A 170 -19.09 15.02 -5.71
CA VAL A 170 -19.02 14.84 -7.17
C VAL A 170 -17.84 13.94 -7.56
N ARG A 171 -16.67 14.08 -6.93
CA ARG A 171 -15.54 13.14 -7.13
C ARG A 171 -15.95 11.71 -6.77
N ARG A 172 -16.51 11.48 -5.59
CA ARG A 172 -16.90 10.14 -5.13
C ARG A 172 -18.04 9.53 -5.95
N MET A 173 -18.98 10.34 -6.45
CA MET A 173 -20.04 9.92 -7.37
C MET A 173 -19.48 9.42 -8.71
N ARG A 174 -18.45 10.08 -9.27
CA ARG A 174 -17.81 9.68 -10.55
C ARG A 174 -17.12 8.30 -10.49
N GLU A 175 -16.90 7.76 -9.30
CA GLU A 175 -16.31 6.42 -9.08
C GLU A 175 -17.36 5.30 -9.05
N LEU A 176 -18.66 5.63 -8.98
CA LEU A 176 -19.77 4.67 -8.94
C LEU A 176 -20.30 4.35 -10.36
N SER A 177 -21.07 3.27 -10.50
CA SER A 177 -21.71 2.94 -11.79
C SER A 177 -22.76 3.99 -12.19
N PRO A 178 -23.07 4.18 -13.49
CA PRO A 178 -24.11 5.13 -13.91
C PRO A 178 -25.50 4.86 -13.31
N GLU A 179 -25.81 3.61 -13.00
CA GLU A 179 -27.03 3.18 -12.30
C GLU A 179 -27.03 3.65 -10.83
N GLN A 180 -25.92 3.46 -10.12
CA GLN A 180 -25.73 3.96 -8.75
C GLN A 180 -25.74 5.49 -8.68
N GLN A 181 -25.20 6.17 -9.70
CA GLN A 181 -25.20 7.64 -9.80
C GLN A 181 -26.61 8.23 -10.01
N ALA A 182 -27.56 7.44 -10.52
CA ALA A 182 -28.94 7.88 -10.77
C ALA A 182 -29.82 7.89 -9.50
N ALA A 183 -29.46 7.11 -8.47
CA ALA A 183 -30.23 7.01 -7.23
C ALA A 183 -30.06 8.27 -6.33
N PRO A 184 -31.14 9.00 -5.98
CA PRO A 184 -31.05 10.17 -5.11
C PRO A 184 -30.48 9.87 -3.71
N GLU A 185 -30.80 8.71 -3.16
CA GLU A 185 -30.44 8.26 -1.81
C GLU A 185 -28.92 8.07 -1.68
N VAL A 186 -28.28 7.55 -2.74
CA VAL A 186 -26.82 7.40 -2.82
C VAL A 186 -26.12 8.75 -2.69
N ARG A 187 -26.67 9.81 -3.30
CA ARG A 187 -26.10 11.16 -3.21
C ARG A 187 -26.21 11.74 -1.80
N GLN A 188 -27.32 11.51 -1.10
CA GLN A 188 -27.50 11.95 0.28
C GLN A 188 -26.59 11.18 1.25
N MET A 189 -26.48 9.85 1.08
CA MET A 189 -25.57 8.99 1.83
C MET A 189 -24.10 9.44 1.65
N LEU A 190 -23.67 9.69 0.41
CA LEU A 190 -22.33 10.21 0.12
C LEU A 190 -22.11 11.62 0.67
N ALA A 191 -23.10 12.50 0.60
CA ALA A 191 -22.98 13.84 1.21
C ALA A 191 -22.77 13.75 2.73
N SER A 192 -23.46 12.84 3.43
CA SER A 192 -23.24 12.63 4.86
C SER A 192 -21.83 12.08 5.14
N SER A 193 -21.39 11.02 4.44
CA SER A 193 -20.09 10.39 4.73
C SER A 193 -18.89 11.23 4.31
N VAL A 194 -19.03 12.03 3.25
CA VAL A 194 -18.02 13.04 2.88
C VAL A 194 -17.98 14.16 3.91
N LEU A 195 -19.12 14.59 4.46
CA LEU A 195 -19.13 15.59 5.53
C LEU A 195 -18.48 15.07 6.83
N ASP A 196 -18.76 13.82 7.22
CA ASP A 196 -18.05 13.15 8.32
C ASP A 196 -16.53 13.18 8.08
N HIS A 197 -16.06 12.73 6.91
CA HIS A 197 -14.63 12.70 6.56
C HIS A 197 -14.00 14.09 6.59
N LEU A 198 -14.65 15.12 6.07
CA LEU A 198 -14.12 16.49 6.07
C LEU A 198 -13.99 17.05 7.50
N ILE A 199 -14.90 16.69 8.41
CA ILE A 199 -14.85 17.06 9.83
C ILE A 199 -13.78 16.26 10.57
N ASP A 200 -13.75 14.93 10.41
CA ASP A 200 -12.72 14.02 10.96
C ASP A 200 -11.31 14.53 10.55
N ARG A 201 -11.14 14.90 9.27
CA ARG A 201 -9.90 15.46 8.70
C ARG A 201 -9.52 16.81 9.32
N SER A 202 -10.47 17.74 9.50
CA SER A 202 -10.20 19.02 10.18
C SER A 202 -9.80 18.80 11.65
N LEU A 203 -10.55 17.99 12.40
CA LEU A 203 -10.27 17.69 13.81
C LEU A 203 -8.85 17.15 14.02
N VAL A 204 -8.44 16.16 13.23
CA VAL A 204 -7.10 15.57 13.30
C VAL A 204 -6.01 16.57 12.89
N ILE A 205 -6.21 17.35 11.81
CA ILE A 205 -5.24 18.36 11.39
C ILE A 205 -5.12 19.50 12.42
N GLN A 206 -6.22 19.92 13.05
CA GLN A 206 -6.18 20.88 14.15
C GLN A 206 -5.45 20.31 15.38
N LYS A 207 -5.66 19.04 15.74
CA LYS A 207 -4.89 18.37 16.80
C LYS A 207 -3.39 18.34 16.48
N ALA A 208 -3.02 17.96 15.26
CA ALA A 208 -1.65 17.95 14.77
C ALA A 208 -1.02 19.35 14.84
N ARG A 209 -1.70 20.39 14.31
CA ARG A 209 -1.29 21.80 14.40
C ARG A 209 -1.09 22.28 15.85
N ARG A 210 -2.02 21.92 16.76
CA ARG A 210 -1.98 22.34 18.18
C ARG A 210 -0.85 21.65 18.97
N ASN A 211 -0.44 20.43 18.61
CA ASN A 211 0.49 19.63 19.42
C ASN A 211 1.78 19.22 18.68
N GLU A 212 1.67 18.58 17.53
CA GLU A 212 2.70 17.71 16.96
C GLU A 212 3.50 18.39 15.83
N LEU A 213 2.89 19.37 15.17
CA LEU A 213 3.47 20.24 14.13
C LEU A 213 4.10 21.53 14.68
N LYS A 214 4.30 21.60 16.01
CA LYS A 214 5.06 22.68 16.66
C LYS A 214 6.54 22.69 16.30
N ASP A 215 7.08 21.59 15.76
CA ASP A 215 8.40 21.52 15.13
C ASP A 215 8.27 21.75 13.61
N PRO A 216 8.80 22.87 13.07
CA PRO A 216 8.79 23.13 11.63
C PRO A 216 9.47 22.04 10.79
N LYS A 217 10.51 21.38 11.32
CA LYS A 217 11.21 20.30 10.59
C LYS A 217 10.33 19.07 10.41
N ARG A 218 9.43 18.80 11.37
CA ARG A 218 8.48 17.70 11.29
C ARG A 218 7.38 17.97 10.26
N TRP A 219 6.91 19.22 10.18
CA TRP A 219 6.00 19.67 9.13
C TRP A 219 6.62 19.57 7.74
N GLU A 220 7.85 20.07 7.59
CA GLU A 220 8.63 19.99 6.35
C GLU A 220 8.84 18.54 5.90
N MET A 221 9.24 17.65 6.82
CA MET A 221 9.45 16.22 6.53
C MET A 221 8.18 15.52 6.04
N ILE A 222 7.01 15.79 6.66
CA ILE A 222 5.74 15.16 6.27
C ILE A 222 5.26 15.69 4.91
N ASN A 223 5.35 17.01 4.68
CA ASN A 223 5.00 17.60 3.39
C ASN A 223 5.91 17.13 2.26
N LYS A 224 7.22 16.99 2.53
CA LYS A 224 8.16 16.41 1.58
C LYS A 224 7.79 14.97 1.25
N GLY A 225 7.50 14.13 2.27
CA GLY A 225 7.04 12.76 2.08
C GLY A 225 5.73 12.67 1.30
N ALA A 226 4.82 13.63 1.44
CA ALA A 226 3.60 13.72 0.65
C ALA A 226 3.88 13.99 -0.84
N VAL A 227 4.83 14.88 -1.15
CA VAL A 227 5.26 15.15 -2.54
C VAL A 227 5.97 13.93 -3.13
N GLU A 228 6.93 13.34 -2.40
CA GLU A 228 7.65 12.14 -2.85
C GLU A 228 6.68 10.97 -3.12
N PHE A 229 5.70 10.74 -2.24
CA PHE A 229 4.66 9.72 -2.46
C PHE A 229 3.72 10.06 -3.64
N PHE A 230 3.37 11.33 -3.86
CA PHE A 230 2.56 11.72 -5.01
C PHE A 230 3.29 11.43 -6.34
N GLU A 231 4.54 11.89 -6.46
CA GLU A 231 5.35 11.73 -7.66
C GLU A 231 5.65 10.23 -7.94
N GLU A 232 5.91 9.42 -6.90
CA GLU A 232 6.14 7.97 -7.07
C GLU A 232 4.86 7.14 -7.33
N GLN A 233 3.75 7.42 -6.64
CA GLN A 233 2.61 6.51 -6.53
C GLN A 233 1.33 7.02 -7.20
N GLN A 234 1.13 8.33 -7.33
CA GLN A 234 -0.09 8.93 -7.85
C GLN A 234 0.08 9.48 -9.27
N LEU A 235 1.19 10.15 -9.56
CA LEU A 235 1.47 10.72 -10.88
C LEU A 235 1.44 9.66 -12.00
N PRO A 236 2.05 8.45 -11.87
CA PRO A 236 1.97 7.44 -12.92
C PRO A 236 0.54 6.96 -13.22
N ALA A 237 -0.32 6.89 -12.19
CA ALA A 237 -1.73 6.55 -12.35
C ALA A 237 -2.52 7.67 -13.04
N LEU A 238 -2.22 8.94 -12.75
CA LEU A 238 -2.81 10.09 -13.43
C LEU A 238 -2.36 10.17 -14.89
N LEU A 239 -1.07 10.04 -15.20
CA LEU A 239 -0.55 10.01 -16.57
C LEU A 239 -1.29 8.97 -17.42
N ASN A 240 -1.41 7.74 -16.92
CA ASN A 240 -2.15 6.67 -17.59
C ASN A 240 -3.67 6.97 -17.71
N LYS A 241 -4.30 7.53 -16.67
CA LYS A 241 -5.74 7.87 -16.66
C LYS A 241 -6.10 8.95 -17.69
N TYR A 242 -5.28 10.00 -17.81
CA TYR A 242 -5.52 11.11 -18.75
C TYR A 242 -4.90 10.87 -20.14
N LYS A 243 -4.02 9.86 -20.26
CA LYS A 243 -3.20 9.52 -21.44
C LYS A 243 -2.20 10.63 -21.80
N ALA A 244 -1.60 11.22 -20.78
CA ALA A 244 -0.58 12.24 -20.92
C ALA A 244 0.84 11.64 -20.92
N GLU A 245 1.75 12.24 -21.69
CA GLU A 245 3.14 11.74 -21.80
C GLU A 245 4.01 12.12 -20.59
N ASP A 246 3.82 13.33 -20.04
CA ASP A 246 4.53 13.84 -18.87
C ASP A 246 3.65 14.74 -17.98
N ARG A 247 4.24 15.32 -16.92
CA ARG A 247 3.53 16.19 -15.97
C ARG A 247 2.96 17.46 -16.61
N TYR A 248 3.67 18.06 -17.57
CA TYR A 248 3.23 19.28 -18.25
C TYR A 248 2.07 18.98 -19.21
N ASP A 249 2.15 17.86 -19.92
CA ASP A 249 1.03 17.39 -20.76
C ASP A 249 -0.20 16.99 -19.92
N LEU A 250 0.01 16.40 -18.73
CA LEU A 250 -1.05 16.10 -17.78
C LEU A 250 -1.76 17.36 -17.30
N GLU A 251 -1.02 18.40 -16.93
CA GLU A 251 -1.56 19.69 -16.50
C GLU A 251 -2.43 20.31 -17.61
N ARG A 252 -1.95 20.30 -18.86
CA ARG A 252 -2.71 20.74 -20.04
C ARG A 252 -4.00 19.95 -20.23
N VAL A 253 -3.94 18.61 -20.24
CA VAL A 253 -5.09 17.73 -20.50
C VAL A 253 -6.10 17.72 -19.35
N MET A 254 -5.67 18.03 -18.13
CA MET A 254 -6.57 18.30 -17.00
C MET A 254 -7.24 19.69 -17.14
N ALA A 255 -6.48 20.73 -17.48
CA ALA A 255 -7.00 22.08 -17.65
C ALA A 255 -8.05 22.18 -18.78
N GLU A 256 -7.86 21.44 -19.87
CA GLU A 256 -8.86 21.26 -20.95
C GLU A 256 -10.21 20.70 -20.48
N ARG A 257 -10.25 20.09 -19.28
CA ARG A 257 -11.46 19.52 -18.65
C ARG A 257 -11.94 20.35 -17.45
N GLY A 258 -11.29 21.48 -17.16
CA GLY A 258 -11.56 22.30 -15.98
C GLY A 258 -11.05 21.69 -14.67
N GLU A 259 -10.03 20.82 -14.71
CA GLU A 259 -9.40 20.20 -13.55
C GLU A 259 -7.98 20.74 -13.37
N SER A 260 -7.57 21.09 -12.14
CA SER A 260 -6.22 21.60 -11.85
C SER A 260 -5.32 20.51 -11.26
N LEU A 261 -4.11 20.38 -11.79
CA LEU A 261 -3.10 19.44 -11.27
C LEU A 261 -2.58 19.89 -9.89
N ASP A 262 -2.36 21.19 -9.68
CA ASP A 262 -1.90 21.72 -8.39
C ASP A 262 -2.99 21.59 -7.31
N GLU A 263 -4.28 21.78 -7.64
CA GLU A 263 -5.38 21.50 -6.70
C GLU A 263 -5.48 20.01 -6.35
N ALA A 264 -5.20 19.12 -7.30
CA ALA A 264 -5.14 17.67 -7.06
C ALA A 264 -3.95 17.30 -6.16
N ILE A 265 -2.79 17.90 -6.40
CA ILE A 265 -1.58 17.76 -5.57
C ILE A 265 -1.84 18.27 -4.14
N ASP A 266 -2.43 19.45 -3.96
CA ASP A 266 -2.68 20.01 -2.62
C ASP A 266 -3.81 19.28 -1.88
N SER A 267 -4.85 18.83 -2.60
CA SER A 267 -5.85 17.91 -2.05
C SER A 267 -5.21 16.60 -1.58
N PHE A 268 -4.28 16.05 -2.36
CA PHE A 268 -3.54 14.84 -1.99
C PHE A 268 -2.64 15.08 -0.77
N LYS A 269 -1.85 16.17 -0.74
CA LYS A 269 -1.01 16.52 0.43
C LYS A 269 -1.85 16.60 1.70
N LEU A 270 -3.02 17.26 1.63
CA LEU A 270 -3.90 17.45 2.77
C LEU A 270 -4.47 16.11 3.31
N GLU A 271 -4.86 15.22 2.41
CA GLU A 271 -5.31 13.86 2.76
C GLU A 271 -4.16 12.99 3.30
N PHE A 272 -2.98 13.02 2.66
CA PHE A 272 -1.78 12.31 3.12
C PHE A 272 -1.36 12.76 4.52
N VAL A 273 -1.32 14.07 4.77
CA VAL A 273 -1.05 14.66 6.11
C VAL A 273 -2.04 14.12 7.13
N TYR A 274 -3.34 14.14 6.82
CA TYR A 274 -4.38 13.59 7.70
C TYR A 274 -4.15 12.11 8.02
N GLN A 275 -3.98 11.27 7.00
CA GLN A 275 -3.77 9.82 7.17
C GLN A 275 -2.51 9.52 7.98
N GLN A 276 -1.40 10.24 7.75
CA GLN A 276 -0.18 10.11 8.56
C GLN A 276 -0.41 10.49 10.03
N PHE A 277 -1.14 11.59 10.30
CA PHE A 277 -1.43 12.01 11.68
C PHE A 277 -2.40 11.09 12.41
N LEU A 278 -3.41 10.56 11.70
CA LEU A 278 -4.33 9.55 12.21
C LEU A 278 -3.58 8.27 12.57
N MET A 279 -2.80 7.72 11.63
CA MET A 279 -2.01 6.50 11.86
C MET A 279 -0.96 6.68 12.96
N MET A 280 -0.28 7.83 13.07
CA MET A 280 0.70 8.06 14.13
C MET A 280 0.08 8.05 15.54
N ASN A 281 -1.14 8.61 15.68
CA ASN A 281 -1.89 8.64 16.93
C ASN A 281 -2.59 7.31 17.29
N VAL A 282 -2.62 6.35 16.36
CA VAL A 282 -3.28 5.03 16.51
C VAL A 282 -2.27 3.89 16.55
N ALA A 283 -1.46 3.70 15.51
CA ALA A 283 -0.59 2.54 15.32
C ALA A 283 0.47 2.38 16.43
N SER A 284 0.80 3.45 17.14
CA SER A 284 1.68 3.43 18.33
C SER A 284 1.06 2.76 19.55
N LYS A 285 -0.27 2.61 19.60
CA LYS A 285 -1.04 1.92 20.66
C LYS A 285 -1.36 0.47 20.31
N VAL A 286 -1.26 0.08 19.03
CA VAL A 286 -1.74 -1.21 18.53
C VAL A 286 -0.71 -2.31 18.82
N THR A 287 -1.07 -3.22 19.71
CA THR A 287 -0.33 -4.46 19.97
C THR A 287 -1.21 -5.66 19.66
N VAL A 288 -0.59 -6.71 19.09
CA VAL A 288 -1.24 -8.00 18.79
C VAL A 288 -0.34 -9.09 19.34
N ASP A 289 -0.88 -9.92 20.25
CA ASP A 289 -0.09 -10.92 20.97
C ASP A 289 -0.39 -12.37 20.57
N LEU A 290 0.44 -13.30 21.05
CA LEU A 290 0.36 -14.71 20.69
C LEU A 290 -0.82 -15.46 21.32
N PRO A 291 -1.22 -15.22 22.59
CA PRO A 291 -2.53 -15.62 23.10
C PRO A 291 -3.70 -15.21 22.19
N GLU A 292 -3.77 -13.93 21.80
CA GLU A 292 -4.84 -13.35 20.98
C GLU A 292 -4.90 -13.95 19.57
N MET A 293 -3.76 -14.02 18.87
CA MET A 293 -3.69 -14.66 17.55
C MET A 293 -4.17 -16.12 17.58
N ARG A 294 -3.90 -16.86 18.66
CA ARG A 294 -4.36 -18.25 18.82
C ARG A 294 -5.84 -18.33 19.18
N ALA A 295 -6.37 -17.44 20.02
CA ALA A 295 -7.80 -17.38 20.32
C ALA A 295 -8.61 -17.18 19.03
N TYR A 296 -8.25 -16.14 18.25
CA TYR A 296 -8.85 -15.87 16.95
C TYR A 296 -8.76 -17.08 16.00
N TYR A 297 -7.61 -17.75 15.92
CA TYR A 297 -7.48 -18.98 15.14
C TYR A 297 -8.43 -20.09 15.63
N PHE A 298 -8.45 -20.40 16.93
CA PHE A 298 -9.29 -21.50 17.44
C PHE A 298 -10.80 -21.21 17.35
N GLU A 299 -11.20 -19.95 17.37
CA GLU A 299 -12.57 -19.49 17.11
C GLU A 299 -12.95 -19.58 15.62
N ASN A 300 -12.01 -19.31 14.70
CA ASN A 300 -12.31 -19.15 13.27
C ASN A 300 -11.83 -20.32 12.37
N ARG A 301 -11.00 -21.26 12.84
CA ARG A 301 -10.41 -22.41 12.10
C ARG A 301 -11.40 -23.39 11.41
N ASP A 302 -12.69 -23.17 11.58
CA ASP A 302 -13.76 -23.94 10.94
C ASP A 302 -14.36 -23.17 9.73
N HIS A 303 -14.08 -21.87 9.60
CA HIS A 303 -14.43 -21.02 8.46
C HIS A 303 -13.63 -21.38 7.20
N GLU A 304 -14.21 -21.13 6.02
CA GLU A 304 -13.65 -21.58 4.73
C GLU A 304 -12.28 -20.94 4.41
N SER A 305 -12.02 -19.71 4.87
CA SER A 305 -10.72 -19.05 4.70
C SER A 305 -9.56 -19.78 5.38
N PHE A 306 -9.84 -20.61 6.39
CA PHE A 306 -8.83 -21.43 7.07
C PHE A 306 -8.74 -22.86 6.52
N ARG A 307 -9.24 -23.09 5.29
CA ARG A 307 -9.17 -24.38 4.60
C ARG A 307 -8.34 -24.27 3.33
N ARG A 308 -7.63 -25.35 3.01
CA ARG A 308 -6.97 -25.58 1.72
C ARG A 308 -7.68 -26.71 1.00
N GLY A 309 -7.93 -26.54 -0.30
CA GLY A 309 -8.32 -27.64 -1.18
C GLY A 309 -7.22 -28.70 -1.29
N PRO A 310 -7.51 -29.87 -1.89
CA PRO A 310 -6.47 -30.85 -2.16
C PRO A 310 -5.57 -30.35 -3.31
N GLU A 311 -4.26 -30.60 -3.21
CA GLU A 311 -3.23 -30.06 -4.10
C GLU A 311 -2.26 -31.17 -4.52
N LEU A 312 -2.02 -31.30 -5.82
CA LEU A 312 -1.03 -32.20 -6.41
C LEU A 312 0.12 -31.36 -6.95
N ILE A 313 1.35 -31.69 -6.53
CA ILE A 313 2.59 -31.15 -7.10
C ILE A 313 3.23 -32.27 -7.91
N TRP A 314 3.35 -32.06 -9.22
CA TRP A 314 3.78 -33.08 -10.17
C TRP A 314 4.62 -32.48 -11.30
N ARG A 315 5.22 -33.35 -12.13
CA ARG A 315 5.95 -32.96 -13.34
C ARG A 315 5.39 -33.65 -14.57
N GLU A 316 5.40 -32.94 -15.68
CA GLU A 316 4.98 -33.41 -16.99
C GLU A 316 6.14 -33.39 -17.99
N LEU A 317 6.22 -34.44 -18.81
CA LEU A 317 6.96 -34.43 -20.07
C LEU A 317 5.96 -34.79 -21.18
N ALA A 318 5.51 -33.78 -21.92
CA ALA A 318 4.59 -33.93 -23.05
C ALA A 318 5.34 -33.83 -24.39
N VAL A 319 4.89 -34.56 -25.40
CA VAL A 319 5.31 -34.47 -26.81
C VAL A 319 4.06 -34.37 -27.67
N ARG A 320 3.92 -33.30 -28.46
CA ARG A 320 2.65 -32.96 -29.15
C ARG A 320 2.63 -33.56 -30.56
N PHE A 321 1.53 -34.20 -30.95
CA PHE A 321 1.42 -34.80 -32.29
C PHE A 321 1.61 -33.78 -33.43
N ALA A 322 1.19 -32.53 -33.22
CA ALA A 322 1.31 -31.45 -34.20
C ALA A 322 2.77 -31.00 -34.47
N ASN A 323 3.72 -31.34 -33.60
CA ASN A 323 5.13 -30.96 -33.75
C ASN A 323 5.96 -32.00 -34.54
N HIS A 324 5.34 -33.11 -34.95
CA HIS A 324 6.03 -34.27 -35.53
C HIS A 324 5.36 -34.74 -36.82
N PRO A 325 6.09 -35.33 -37.78
CA PRO A 325 5.55 -35.79 -39.07
C PRO A 325 4.58 -36.98 -38.97
N GLY A 326 4.31 -37.50 -37.76
CA GLY A 326 3.36 -38.58 -37.50
C GLY A 326 3.39 -39.02 -36.04
N ARG A 327 2.38 -39.79 -35.60
CA ARG A 327 2.31 -40.32 -34.22
C ARG A 327 3.53 -41.16 -33.85
N GLU A 328 4.10 -41.91 -34.80
CA GLU A 328 5.31 -42.73 -34.59
C GLU A 328 6.56 -41.90 -34.27
N ALA A 329 6.70 -40.70 -34.86
CA ALA A 329 7.82 -39.81 -34.58
C ALA A 329 7.70 -39.17 -33.18
N ALA A 330 6.50 -38.72 -32.82
CA ALA A 330 6.19 -38.30 -31.45
C ALA A 330 6.42 -39.45 -30.44
N ARG A 331 6.06 -40.69 -30.82
CA ARG A 331 6.26 -41.90 -30.01
C ARG A 331 7.74 -42.22 -29.80
N SER A 332 8.55 -42.18 -30.85
CA SER A 332 10.00 -42.34 -30.76
C SER A 332 10.64 -41.33 -29.80
N LYS A 333 10.17 -40.07 -29.82
CA LYS A 333 10.66 -39.02 -28.89
C LYS A 333 10.23 -39.25 -27.43
N ILE A 334 8.99 -39.68 -27.15
CA ILE A 334 8.57 -39.98 -25.76
C ILE A 334 9.24 -41.27 -25.24
N ASP A 335 9.47 -42.27 -26.11
CA ASP A 335 10.18 -43.49 -25.75
C ASP A 335 11.69 -43.22 -25.52
N GLN A 336 12.31 -42.28 -26.26
CA GLN A 336 13.64 -41.76 -25.94
C GLN A 336 13.65 -41.09 -24.54
N ALA A 337 12.64 -40.29 -24.22
CA ALA A 337 12.54 -39.61 -22.93
C ALA A 337 12.35 -40.60 -21.76
N THR A 338 11.45 -41.58 -21.88
CA THR A 338 11.30 -42.62 -20.84
C THR A 338 12.55 -43.47 -20.68
N ALA A 339 13.29 -43.77 -21.75
CA ALA A 339 14.57 -44.46 -21.66
C ALA A 339 15.67 -43.66 -20.93
N ARG A 340 15.58 -42.32 -20.89
CA ARG A 340 16.45 -41.45 -20.06
C ARG A 340 16.04 -41.50 -18.60
N LEU A 341 14.74 -41.31 -18.32
CA LEU A 341 14.18 -41.40 -16.97
C LEU A 341 14.46 -42.76 -16.31
N ALA A 342 14.35 -43.86 -17.07
CA ALA A 342 14.64 -45.23 -16.62
C ALA A 342 16.12 -45.48 -16.27
N ARG A 343 17.04 -44.62 -16.70
CA ARG A 343 18.46 -44.64 -16.28
C ARG A 343 18.74 -43.77 -15.03
N GLY A 344 17.72 -43.12 -14.48
CA GLY A 344 17.85 -42.22 -13.34
C GLY A 344 18.28 -40.79 -13.71
N GLU A 345 18.15 -40.38 -14.98
CA GLU A 345 18.35 -38.97 -15.35
C GLU A 345 17.25 -38.09 -14.73
N PRO A 346 17.55 -36.89 -14.17
CA PRO A 346 16.57 -36.07 -13.45
C PRO A 346 15.38 -35.67 -14.33
N PHE A 347 14.16 -35.80 -13.81
CA PHE A 347 12.94 -35.59 -14.60
C PHE A 347 12.87 -34.17 -15.15
N GLU A 348 13.21 -33.18 -14.32
CA GLU A 348 13.27 -31.77 -14.67
C GLU A 348 14.35 -31.44 -15.72
N GLN A 349 15.37 -32.27 -15.89
CA GLN A 349 16.34 -32.13 -16.98
C GLN A 349 15.76 -32.71 -18.28
N VAL A 350 15.27 -33.95 -18.24
CA VAL A 350 14.71 -34.61 -19.44
C VAL A 350 13.48 -33.84 -19.96
N ALA A 351 12.67 -33.25 -19.07
CA ALA A 351 11.54 -32.39 -19.43
C ALA A 351 11.95 -31.07 -20.10
N ARG A 352 13.08 -30.46 -19.70
CA ARG A 352 13.63 -29.26 -20.37
C ARG A 352 14.20 -29.56 -21.76
N GLU A 353 14.86 -30.71 -21.90
CA GLU A 353 15.58 -31.07 -23.12
C GLU A 353 14.68 -31.71 -24.19
N LEU A 354 13.63 -32.44 -23.79
CA LEU A 354 12.76 -33.18 -24.71
C LEU A 354 11.27 -32.78 -24.64
N GLY A 355 10.84 -32.07 -23.59
CA GLY A 355 9.43 -31.70 -23.40
C GLY A 355 8.92 -30.59 -24.33
N GLU A 356 7.63 -30.63 -24.62
CA GLU A 356 6.88 -29.71 -25.48
C GLU A 356 5.59 -29.20 -24.79
N GLY A 357 5.45 -29.49 -23.49
CA GLY A 357 4.44 -28.91 -22.60
C GLY A 357 4.76 -27.45 -22.25
N PRO A 358 3.78 -26.66 -21.75
CA PRO A 358 3.97 -25.24 -21.48
C PRO A 358 5.08 -24.98 -20.44
N ASN A 359 5.17 -25.85 -19.42
CA ASN A 359 6.09 -25.68 -18.29
C ASN A 359 7.42 -26.44 -18.50
N ALA A 360 7.72 -26.87 -19.74
CA ALA A 360 8.90 -27.69 -20.05
C ALA A 360 10.22 -27.03 -19.61
N SER A 361 10.37 -25.72 -19.85
CA SER A 361 11.50 -24.89 -19.39
C SER A 361 11.71 -24.91 -17.87
N GLU A 362 10.63 -24.97 -17.10
CA GLU A 362 10.64 -25.06 -15.64
C GLU A 362 10.91 -26.50 -15.13
N GLY A 363 11.13 -27.44 -16.05
CA GLY A 363 11.29 -28.86 -15.75
C GLY A 363 9.95 -29.58 -15.60
N GLY A 364 8.94 -29.12 -16.34
CA GLY A 364 7.61 -29.71 -16.41
C GLY A 364 6.75 -29.51 -15.16
N LEU A 365 7.14 -28.65 -14.22
CA LEU A 365 6.51 -28.56 -12.90
C LEU A 365 5.07 -28.03 -13.00
N TRP A 366 4.16 -28.66 -12.26
CA TRP A 366 2.75 -28.28 -12.12
C TRP A 366 2.32 -28.34 -10.65
N THR A 367 1.50 -27.38 -10.25
CA THR A 367 0.68 -27.41 -9.04
C THR A 367 -0.77 -27.31 -9.48
N THR A 368 -1.60 -28.31 -9.16
CA THR A 368 -3.01 -28.38 -9.62
C THR A 368 -3.90 -29.00 -8.55
N ALA A 369 -5.20 -28.71 -8.57
CA ALA A 369 -6.15 -29.54 -7.84
C ALA A 369 -6.30 -30.91 -8.53
N PRO A 370 -6.59 -32.00 -7.80
CA PRO A 370 -6.96 -33.29 -8.39
C PRO A 370 -8.11 -33.12 -9.41
N GLY A 371 -7.94 -33.68 -10.61
CA GLY A 371 -8.96 -33.59 -11.67
C GLY A 371 -8.98 -32.26 -12.45
N SER A 372 -8.16 -31.26 -12.10
CA SER A 372 -8.21 -29.94 -12.74
C SER A 372 -7.26 -29.76 -13.95
N TYR A 373 -6.51 -30.79 -14.37
CA TYR A 373 -5.68 -30.70 -15.56
C TYR A 373 -6.50 -30.95 -16.85
N ALA A 374 -6.08 -30.34 -17.96
CA ALA A 374 -6.85 -30.37 -19.21
C ALA A 374 -6.84 -31.72 -19.95
N VAL A 375 -5.97 -32.66 -19.56
CA VAL A 375 -5.87 -34.01 -20.13
C VAL A 375 -6.42 -35.00 -19.10
N GLY A 376 -7.58 -35.61 -19.40
CA GLY A 376 -8.31 -36.47 -18.46
C GLY A 376 -7.50 -37.67 -18.02
N GLU A 377 -6.83 -38.31 -18.97
CA GLU A 377 -6.00 -39.51 -18.83
C GLU A 377 -4.79 -39.26 -17.89
N VAL A 378 -4.31 -38.01 -17.83
CA VAL A 378 -3.26 -37.58 -16.89
C VAL A 378 -3.82 -37.39 -15.48
N ASN A 379 -5.03 -36.86 -15.31
CA ASN A 379 -5.67 -36.80 -14.00
C ASN A 379 -5.93 -38.20 -13.43
N GLU A 380 -6.41 -39.13 -14.27
CA GLU A 380 -6.65 -40.53 -13.88
C GLU A 380 -5.36 -41.23 -13.43
N ALA A 381 -4.26 -41.04 -14.18
CA ALA A 381 -2.95 -41.55 -13.79
C ALA A 381 -2.47 -40.97 -12.45
N LEU A 382 -2.51 -39.64 -12.29
CA LEU A 382 -2.07 -38.97 -11.07
C LEU A 382 -2.88 -39.38 -9.83
N ALA A 383 -4.19 -39.63 -9.98
CA ALA A 383 -5.06 -40.08 -8.90
C ALA A 383 -4.71 -41.48 -8.36
N GLY A 384 -4.07 -42.33 -9.18
CA GLY A 384 -3.60 -43.67 -8.79
C GLY A 384 -2.12 -43.73 -8.36
N MET A 385 -1.39 -42.61 -8.38
CA MET A 385 0.06 -42.59 -8.17
C MET A 385 0.47 -42.25 -6.72
N SER A 386 1.58 -42.84 -6.27
CA SER A 386 2.27 -42.46 -5.03
C SER A 386 3.31 -41.36 -5.28
N PRO A 387 3.61 -40.48 -4.31
CA PRO A 387 4.72 -39.54 -4.41
C PRO A 387 6.06 -40.21 -4.76
N GLY A 388 6.83 -39.60 -5.66
CA GLY A 388 8.04 -40.15 -6.28
C GLY A 388 7.80 -41.07 -7.49
N GLN A 389 6.57 -41.58 -7.69
CA GLN A 389 6.25 -42.47 -8.81
C GLN A 389 6.24 -41.72 -10.14
N THR A 390 6.75 -42.37 -11.19
CA THR A 390 6.63 -41.93 -12.60
C THR A 390 5.66 -42.86 -13.34
N SER A 391 4.84 -42.32 -14.23
CA SER A 391 3.84 -43.05 -15.01
C SER A 391 4.45 -43.84 -16.17
N ALA A 392 3.65 -44.71 -16.79
CA ALA A 392 3.88 -45.13 -18.16
C ALA A 392 3.64 -43.96 -19.15
N VAL A 393 3.87 -44.19 -20.45
CA VAL A 393 3.43 -43.27 -21.50
C VAL A 393 1.90 -43.26 -21.56
N ILE A 394 1.31 -42.09 -21.34
CA ILE A 394 -0.12 -41.80 -21.43
C ILE A 394 -0.37 -41.16 -22.80
N GLU A 395 -1.35 -41.65 -23.55
CA GLU A 395 -1.79 -41.00 -24.80
C GLU A 395 -3.00 -40.12 -24.51
N GLY A 396 -2.88 -38.82 -24.80
CA GLY A 396 -3.95 -37.84 -24.65
C GLY A 396 -4.37 -37.24 -26.01
N PRO A 397 -5.40 -36.36 -26.04
CA PRO A 397 -5.99 -35.89 -27.30
C PRO A 397 -5.02 -35.15 -28.24
N THR A 398 -3.97 -34.51 -27.72
CA THR A 398 -3.04 -33.67 -28.51
C THR A 398 -1.58 -34.15 -28.49
N GLY A 399 -1.26 -35.20 -27.74
CA GLY A 399 0.11 -35.66 -27.58
C GLY A 399 0.26 -36.90 -26.70
N LEU A 400 1.52 -37.25 -26.45
CA LEU A 400 1.94 -38.29 -25.52
C LEU A 400 2.53 -37.62 -24.28
N HIS A 401 2.19 -38.12 -23.11
CA HIS A 401 2.54 -37.54 -21.81
C HIS A 401 3.21 -38.60 -20.93
N VAL A 402 4.22 -38.21 -20.18
CA VAL A 402 4.76 -38.96 -19.04
C VAL A 402 4.72 -38.03 -17.85
N VAL A 403 4.25 -38.51 -16.71
CA VAL A 403 4.10 -37.69 -15.51
C VAL A 403 4.78 -38.31 -14.30
N ARG A 404 5.19 -37.47 -13.35
CA ARG A 404 5.75 -37.89 -12.07
C ARG A 404 5.08 -37.10 -10.96
N LEU A 405 4.47 -37.79 -10.00
CA LEU A 405 3.91 -37.15 -8.80
C LEU A 405 5.07 -36.85 -7.84
N GLU A 406 5.29 -35.59 -7.48
CA GLU A 406 6.34 -35.19 -6.53
C GLU A 406 5.79 -35.18 -5.10
N SER A 407 4.58 -34.63 -4.90
CA SER A 407 3.84 -34.76 -3.64
C SER A 407 2.34 -34.55 -3.84
N SER A 408 1.54 -35.01 -2.87
CA SER A 408 0.11 -34.76 -2.77
C SER A 408 -0.21 -34.23 -1.37
N ARG A 409 -1.04 -33.19 -1.28
CA ARG A 409 -1.57 -32.63 -0.04
C ARG A 409 -3.08 -32.87 -0.02
N PRO A 410 -3.64 -33.50 1.03
CA PRO A 410 -5.08 -33.66 1.15
C PRO A 410 -5.75 -32.30 1.41
N ALA A 411 -7.05 -32.23 1.13
CA ALA A 411 -7.88 -31.13 1.61
C ALA A 411 -7.83 -31.08 3.15
N GLY A 412 -7.77 -29.90 3.74
CA GLY A 412 -7.56 -29.77 5.18
C GLY A 412 -7.70 -28.35 5.69
N ARG A 413 -7.44 -28.20 7.00
CA ARG A 413 -7.33 -26.88 7.64
C ARG A 413 -5.90 -26.40 7.54
N LEU A 414 -5.71 -25.11 7.28
CA LEU A 414 -4.42 -24.45 7.42
C LEU A 414 -4.02 -24.47 8.90
N SER A 415 -2.78 -24.85 9.19
CA SER A 415 -2.21 -24.79 10.54
C SER A 415 -2.07 -23.34 11.03
N PHE A 416 -2.03 -23.13 12.35
CA PHE A 416 -1.85 -21.79 12.91
C PHE A 416 -0.58 -21.12 12.38
N GLU A 417 0.48 -21.91 12.24
CA GLU A 417 1.79 -21.53 11.73
C GLU A 417 1.75 -21.06 10.26
N GLU A 418 0.86 -21.60 9.43
CA GLU A 418 0.68 -21.18 8.03
C GLU A 418 -0.06 -19.83 7.89
N VAL A 419 -0.93 -19.49 8.84
CA VAL A 419 -1.78 -18.27 8.78
C VAL A 419 -1.43 -17.22 9.84
N GLN A 420 -0.41 -17.43 10.67
CA GLN A 420 -0.12 -16.56 11.82
C GLN A 420 0.07 -15.08 11.41
N ASP A 421 0.77 -14.83 10.31
CA ASP A 421 1.04 -13.47 9.83
C ASP A 421 -0.20 -12.78 9.25
N GLU A 422 -1.08 -13.55 8.58
CA GLU A 422 -2.38 -13.07 8.09
C GLU A 422 -3.31 -12.73 9.27
N ILE A 423 -3.43 -13.64 10.24
CA ILE A 423 -4.20 -13.43 11.46
C ILE A 423 -3.69 -12.19 12.23
N ARG A 424 -2.37 -11.99 12.31
CA ARG A 424 -1.81 -10.78 12.91
C ARG A 424 -2.22 -9.52 12.14
N GLY A 425 -2.26 -9.58 10.81
CA GLY A 425 -2.75 -8.51 9.95
C GLY A 425 -4.23 -8.18 10.19
N LEU A 426 -5.09 -9.21 10.23
CA LEU A 426 -6.53 -9.07 10.48
C LEU A 426 -6.83 -8.45 11.85
N ILE A 427 -6.21 -8.97 12.91
CA ILE A 427 -6.39 -8.45 14.28
C ILE A 427 -5.82 -7.03 14.41
N LYS A 428 -4.66 -6.76 13.79
CA LYS A 428 -4.05 -5.41 13.76
C LYS A 428 -4.99 -4.41 13.08
N ALA A 429 -5.51 -4.74 11.91
CA ALA A 429 -6.41 -3.86 11.15
C ALA A 429 -7.71 -3.60 11.92
N ARG A 430 -8.30 -4.62 12.55
CA ARG A 430 -9.47 -4.46 13.43
C ARG A 430 -9.18 -3.49 14.59
N LYS A 431 -8.08 -3.69 15.31
CA LYS A 431 -7.66 -2.82 16.42
C LYS A 431 -7.33 -1.40 15.96
N GLU A 432 -6.80 -1.24 14.74
CA GLU A 432 -6.60 0.08 14.13
C GLU A 432 -7.94 0.79 13.89
N THR A 433 -8.97 0.10 13.37
CA THR A 433 -10.32 0.68 13.24
C THR A 433 -10.91 1.08 14.59
N GLU A 434 -10.94 0.17 15.57
CA GLU A 434 -11.48 0.44 16.91
C GLU A 434 -10.81 1.66 17.57
N LEU A 435 -9.47 1.76 17.48
CA LEU A 435 -8.69 2.88 18.03
C LEU A 435 -8.77 4.17 17.21
N ILE A 436 -9.08 4.12 15.90
CA ILE A 436 -9.42 5.29 15.08
C ILE A 436 -10.74 5.90 15.57
N GLU A 437 -11.73 5.07 15.86
CA GLU A 437 -13.08 5.50 16.23
C GLU A 437 -13.11 6.12 17.63
N ASP A 438 -12.44 5.49 18.60
CA ASP A 438 -12.20 6.10 19.92
C ASP A 438 -11.42 7.42 19.82
N TYR A 439 -10.35 7.47 19.01
CA TYR A 439 -9.55 8.70 18.86
C TYR A 439 -10.34 9.84 18.20
N LEU A 440 -11.17 9.56 17.19
CA LEU A 440 -12.03 10.56 16.59
C LEU A 440 -13.11 11.04 17.58
N LYS A 441 -13.73 10.12 18.32
CA LYS A 441 -14.71 10.42 19.38
C LYS A 441 -14.14 11.34 20.46
N ASP A 442 -12.90 11.09 20.91
CA ASP A 442 -12.15 11.99 21.80
C ASP A 442 -11.94 13.39 21.21
N LEU A 443 -11.71 13.50 19.89
CA LEU A 443 -11.55 14.79 19.22
C LEU A 443 -12.88 15.54 19.08
N TYR A 444 -13.99 14.85 18.77
CA TYR A 444 -15.32 15.45 18.74
C TYR A 444 -15.76 15.95 20.13
N ALA A 445 -15.51 15.17 21.19
CA ALA A 445 -15.83 15.57 22.56
C ALA A 445 -15.07 16.83 23.02
N GLY A 446 -13.92 17.13 22.40
CA GLY A 446 -13.09 18.30 22.66
C GLY A 446 -13.27 19.49 21.71
N ALA A 447 -14.25 19.47 20.80
CA ALA A 447 -14.40 20.46 19.73
C ALA A 447 -15.85 20.93 19.52
N VAL A 448 -16.01 22.17 19.02
CA VAL A 448 -17.33 22.71 18.66
C VAL A 448 -17.57 22.50 17.16
N VAL A 449 -18.37 21.49 16.84
CA VAL A 449 -18.83 21.20 15.47
C VAL A 449 -20.23 21.79 15.27
N THR A 450 -20.45 22.48 14.15
CA THR A 450 -21.76 22.99 13.73
C THR A 450 -21.91 22.76 12.22
N THR A 451 -23.08 22.35 11.75
CA THR A 451 -23.35 22.15 10.31
C THR A 451 -24.64 22.84 9.89
N VAL A 452 -24.83 23.06 8.58
CA VAL A 452 -26.11 23.57 8.05
C VAL A 452 -27.21 22.50 7.97
N PHE A 453 -26.88 21.23 8.23
CA PHE A 453 -27.81 20.12 8.21
C PHE A 453 -28.41 19.90 9.60
N SER A 454 -29.70 20.24 9.77
CA SER A 454 -30.41 20.22 11.06
C SER A 454 -30.49 18.84 11.74
N GLU A 455 -30.29 17.76 10.98
CA GLU A 455 -30.35 16.37 11.46
C GLU A 455 -28.96 15.71 11.52
N TYR A 456 -27.87 16.44 11.26
CA TYR A 456 -26.52 15.87 11.28
C TYR A 456 -26.13 15.44 12.70
N LYS A 457 -26.01 14.12 12.87
CA LYS A 457 -25.21 13.50 13.94
C LYS A 457 -23.87 13.06 13.34
N PRO A 458 -22.72 13.32 14.00
CA PRO A 458 -21.45 12.67 13.68
C PRO A 458 -21.59 11.14 13.63
N ARG A 459 -20.84 10.47 12.74
CA ARG A 459 -20.82 9.00 12.59
C ARG A 459 -20.92 8.22 13.91
N HIS A 460 -20.04 8.49 14.87
CA HIS A 460 -19.96 7.82 16.17
C HIS A 460 -21.17 8.08 17.13
N LEU A 461 -22.12 8.94 16.75
CA LEU A 461 -23.39 9.19 17.46
C LEU A 461 -24.62 8.69 16.67
N ARG A 462 -24.43 7.96 15.57
CA ARG A 462 -25.51 7.30 14.82
C ARG A 462 -25.79 5.87 15.30
N GLU A 463 -24.79 5.21 15.86
CA GLU A 463 -24.77 3.75 16.03
C GLU A 463 -25.54 3.23 17.27
N GLU A 464 -25.85 4.08 18.26
CA GLU A 464 -26.72 3.72 19.39
C GLU A 464 -28.16 3.31 18.98
N VAL A 465 -28.53 3.49 17.71
CA VAL A 465 -29.87 3.15 17.17
C VAL A 465 -29.88 1.79 16.44
N ALA A 466 -28.72 1.13 16.27
CA ALA A 466 -28.58 -0.07 15.44
C ALA A 466 -28.31 -1.38 16.22
N GLY A 467 -28.38 -1.36 17.56
CA GLY A 467 -28.20 -2.53 18.42
C GLY A 467 -29.48 -2.93 19.15
N GLY A 468 -30.31 -3.79 18.55
CA GLY A 468 -31.57 -4.30 19.12
C GLY A 468 -32.04 -5.58 18.45
#